data_AF-A0A520KW06-F1
#
_entry.id   AF-A0A520KW06-F1
#
_cell.length_a   1.000
_cell.length_b   1.000
_cell.length_c   1.000
_cell.angle_alpha   90.00
_cell.angle_beta   90.00
_cell.angle_gamma   90.00
#
_symmetry.space_group_name_H-M   'P 1'
#
loop_
_entity.id
_entity.type
_entity.pdbx_description
1 polymer ?
#
loop_
_entity_poly.entity_id
_entity_poly.type
_entity_poly.pdbx_seq_one_letter_code
_entity_poly.pdbx_strand_id
1 'polypeptide(L)'
;MGCNFKCDGCISKILVDQVDSASGILKRRRSEDIIKEAIAENCIGIAFFINEPTVSYYTFKDLAKRAKDNGLSVGCSTNAYFTEKALRARYISSISKDIPFQVMRFIPFGEASIDLEPTIKESEMLCNELRNYLNYVYLFNSPGTEYLMWI
;
A
#
# COMPACT_ATOMS: atom_id res chain seq x y z
N MET A 1 10.61 -2.51 7.92
CA MET A 1 10.25 -2.46 6.49
C MET A 1 10.11 -3.88 6.01
N GLY A 2 9.18 -4.19 5.11
CA GLY A 2 8.85 -5.57 4.76
C GLY A 2 7.70 -5.69 3.75
N CYS A 3 7.68 -6.81 3.03
CA CYS A 3 6.62 -7.23 2.12
C CYS A 3 6.33 -8.71 2.37
N ASN A 4 5.06 -9.10 2.35
CA ASN A 4 4.64 -10.51 2.52
C ASN A 4 4.75 -11.33 1.22
N PHE A 5 5.21 -10.72 0.13
CA PHE A 5 5.30 -11.32 -1.18
C PHE A 5 6.69 -11.04 -1.76
N LYS A 6 7.38 -12.08 -2.20
CA LYS A 6 8.66 -11.96 -2.90
C LYS A 6 8.38 -11.81 -4.39
N CYS A 7 8.66 -10.62 -4.91
CA CYS A 7 8.44 -10.25 -6.29
C CYS A 7 9.81 -9.92 -6.90
N ASP A 8 10.31 -10.76 -7.81
CA ASP A 8 11.61 -10.57 -8.43
C ASP A 8 11.69 -9.33 -9.32
N GLY A 9 10.54 -8.84 -9.76
CA GLY A 9 10.40 -7.59 -10.51
C GLY A 9 10.09 -6.34 -9.71
N CYS A 10 10.05 -6.41 -8.37
CA CYS A 10 9.67 -5.26 -7.57
C CYS A 10 10.81 -4.22 -7.52
N ILE A 11 10.53 -2.98 -7.92
CA ILE A 11 11.50 -1.88 -7.80
C ILE A 11 11.93 -1.65 -6.34
N SER A 12 11.01 -1.90 -5.41
CA SER A 12 11.29 -1.79 -3.97
C SER A 12 12.02 -3.01 -3.42
N LYS A 13 12.23 -4.10 -4.19
CA LYS A 13 12.85 -5.36 -3.72
C LYS A 13 14.15 -5.11 -2.97
N ILE A 14 15.03 -4.26 -3.50
CA ILE A 14 16.30 -3.90 -2.87
C ILE A 14 16.07 -3.33 -1.45
N LEU A 15 15.08 -2.44 -1.29
CA LEU A 15 14.74 -1.83 -0.01
C LEU A 15 14.14 -2.83 0.99
N VAL A 16 13.45 -3.87 0.50
CA VAL A 16 12.77 -4.86 1.34
C VAL A 16 13.67 -6.06 1.70
N ASP A 17 14.55 -6.48 0.79
CA ASP A 17 15.44 -7.63 0.96
C ASP A 17 16.75 -7.24 1.67
N GLN A 18 17.21 -5.99 1.53
CA GLN A 18 18.47 -5.52 2.11
C GLN A 18 18.27 -4.61 3.32
N VAL A 19 17.20 -4.80 4.10
CA VAL A 19 16.90 -3.96 5.29
C VAL A 19 18.07 -3.95 6.28
N ASP A 20 18.74 -5.08 6.47
CA ASP A 20 19.90 -5.19 7.37
C ASP A 20 21.13 -4.44 6.83
N SER A 21 21.39 -4.54 5.52
CA SER A 21 22.48 -3.79 4.87
C SER A 21 22.19 -2.28 4.78
N ALA A 22 20.90 -1.90 4.76
CA ALA A 22 20.45 -0.52 4.78
C ALA A 22 20.28 0.06 6.21
N SER A 23 20.57 -0.72 7.26
CA SER A 23 20.33 -0.33 8.65
C SER A 23 21.05 0.96 9.08
N GLY A 24 22.21 1.27 8.49
CA GLY A 24 22.93 2.54 8.70
C GLY A 24 22.30 3.77 8.03
N ILE A 25 21.40 3.56 7.06
CA ILE A 25 20.70 4.61 6.30
C ILE A 25 19.27 4.77 6.81
N LEU A 26 18.63 3.68 7.24
CA LEU A 26 17.27 3.68 7.76
C LEU A 26 17.20 4.32 9.14
N LYS A 27 16.53 5.48 9.22
CA LYS A 27 16.25 6.14 10.50
C LYS A 27 14.94 5.64 11.08
N ARG A 28 14.98 5.13 12.31
CA ARG A 28 13.75 4.85 13.07
C ARG A 28 13.08 6.18 13.40
N ARG A 29 11.80 6.33 13.02
CA ARG A 29 10.96 7.50 13.32
C ARG A 29 9.71 7.05 14.04
N ARG A 30 9.25 7.82 15.02
CA ARG A 30 7.93 7.61 15.64
C ARG A 30 6.89 8.32 14.80
N SER A 31 5.65 7.84 14.83
CA SER A 31 4.53 8.46 14.12
C SER A 31 4.37 9.95 14.47
N GLU A 32 4.55 10.31 15.74
CA GLU A 32 4.52 11.70 16.23
C GLU A 32 5.52 12.61 15.50
N ASP A 33 6.73 12.11 15.28
CA ASP A 33 7.78 12.85 14.61
C ASP A 33 7.47 13.00 13.12
N ILE A 34 6.78 12.02 12.51
CA ILE A 34 6.31 12.07 11.12
C ILE A 34 5.15 13.07 10.97
N ILE A 35 4.19 13.08 11.91
CA ILE A 35 3.08 14.04 11.88
C ILE A 35 3.59 15.47 12.00
N LYS A 36 4.51 15.74 12.94
CA LYS A 36 5.11 17.08 13.11
C LYS A 36 5.79 17.57 11.84
N GLU A 37 6.56 16.70 11.19
CA GLU A 37 7.23 17.00 9.93
C GLU A 37 6.22 17.28 8.82
N ALA A 38 5.21 16.42 8.64
CA ALA A 38 4.17 16.63 7.64
C ALA A 38 3.41 17.96 7.81
N ILE A 39 3.12 18.37 9.05
CA ILE A 39 2.51 19.66 9.34
C ILE A 39 3.47 20.81 9.03
N ALA A 40 4.73 20.71 9.47
CA ALA A 40 5.73 21.75 9.25
C ALA A 40 5.99 21.99 7.75
N GLU A 41 5.94 20.93 6.95
CA GLU A 41 6.09 20.95 5.49
C GLU A 41 4.78 21.28 4.75
N ASN A 42 3.69 21.61 5.45
CA ASN A 42 2.36 21.89 4.89
C ASN A 42 1.83 20.77 3.97
N CYS A 43 2.14 19.51 4.29
CA CYS A 43 1.61 18.37 3.56
C CYS A 43 0.10 18.22 3.80
N ILE A 44 -0.62 17.78 2.76
CA ILE A 44 -2.05 17.42 2.86
C ILE A 44 -2.26 16.02 3.48
N GLY A 45 -1.21 15.21 3.56
CA GLY A 45 -1.29 13.83 4.04
C GLY A 45 0.01 13.06 3.88
N ILE A 46 -0.05 11.77 4.25
CA ILE A 46 1.08 10.84 4.27
C ILE A 46 0.74 9.60 3.46
N ALA A 47 1.65 9.14 2.61
CA ALA A 47 1.46 7.96 1.79
C ALA A 47 2.42 6.82 2.20
N PHE A 48 1.88 5.64 2.45
CA PHE A 48 2.62 4.46 2.92
C PHE A 48 2.77 3.43 1.79
N PHE A 49 3.86 3.50 1.01
CA PHE A 49 3.98 2.80 -0.29
C PHE A 49 5.13 1.79 -0.44
N ILE A 50 6.19 1.87 0.36
CA ILE A 50 7.36 0.96 0.20
C ILE A 50 7.12 -0.39 0.89
N ASN A 51 6.39 -0.37 1.99
CA ASN A 51 6.06 -1.57 2.75
C ASN A 51 4.63 -1.97 2.48
N GLU A 52 4.40 -3.27 2.49
CA GLU A 52 3.05 -3.77 2.52
C GLU A 52 2.45 -3.37 3.90
N PRO A 53 1.31 -2.64 3.92
CA PRO A 53 0.79 -2.00 5.14
C PRO A 53 0.48 -2.98 6.28
N THR A 54 0.30 -4.26 5.98
CA THR A 54 -0.14 -5.28 6.92
C THR A 54 1.03 -5.94 7.63
N VAL A 55 2.19 -6.00 6.97
CA VAL A 55 3.47 -6.33 7.64
C VAL A 55 3.82 -5.26 8.68
N SER A 56 3.41 -4.01 8.43
CA SER A 56 3.64 -2.87 9.32
C SER A 56 2.36 -2.43 10.05
N TYR A 57 1.41 -3.35 10.28
CA TYR A 57 0.05 -3.07 10.77
C TYR A 57 0.01 -2.07 11.92
N TYR A 58 0.75 -2.32 13.00
CA TYR A 58 0.65 -1.51 14.22
C TYR A 58 1.21 -0.11 14.00
N THR A 59 2.30 -0.01 13.22
CA THR A 59 2.89 1.27 12.83
C THR A 59 1.95 2.04 11.92
N PHE A 60 1.35 1.40 10.93
CA PHE A 60 0.40 2.05 10.02
C PHE A 60 -0.85 2.51 10.76
N LYS A 61 -1.40 1.68 11.66
CA LYS A 61 -2.56 2.02 12.48
C LYS A 61 -2.31 3.23 13.37
N ASP A 62 -1.19 3.25 14.08
CA ASP A 62 -0.80 4.36 14.94
C ASP A 62 -0.61 5.66 14.13
N LEU A 63 0.09 5.57 12.98
CA LEU A 63 0.28 6.69 12.07
C LEU A 63 -1.04 7.23 11.52
N ALA A 64 -1.89 6.35 11.00
CA ALA A 64 -3.18 6.72 10.41
C ALA A 64 -4.12 7.37 11.44
N LYS A 65 -4.14 6.83 12.68
CA LYS A 65 -4.90 7.45 13.77
C LYS A 65 -4.40 8.87 14.06
N ARG A 66 -3.10 9.05 14.24
CA ARG A 66 -2.52 10.35 14.60
C ARG A 66 -2.64 11.37 13.49
N ALA A 67 -2.46 10.95 12.24
CA ALA A 67 -2.67 11.82 11.09
C ALA A 67 -4.11 12.35 11.06
N LYS A 68 -5.10 11.46 11.24
CA LYS A 68 -6.51 11.85 11.31
C LYS A 68 -6.79 12.81 12.46
N ASP A 69 -6.25 12.54 13.65
CA ASP A 69 -6.41 13.41 14.82
C ASP A 69 -5.79 14.82 14.59
N ASN A 70 -4.92 14.98 13.58
CA ASN A 70 -4.28 16.24 13.18
C ASN A 70 -4.77 16.77 11.81
N GLY A 71 -5.86 16.26 11.25
CA GLY A 71 -6.43 16.73 9.97
C GLY A 71 -5.64 16.34 8.72
N LEU A 72 -4.69 15.41 8.82
CA LEU A 72 -3.92 14.89 7.70
C LEU A 72 -4.59 13.65 7.08
N SER A 73 -4.55 13.55 5.75
CA SER A 73 -4.94 12.34 5.04
C SER A 73 -3.88 11.25 5.16
N VAL A 74 -4.27 9.98 5.09
CA VAL A 74 -3.32 8.86 4.99
C VAL A 74 -3.79 7.87 3.94
N GLY A 75 -2.89 7.49 3.04
CA GLY A 75 -3.09 6.44 2.05
C GLY A 75 -2.04 5.34 2.12
N CYS A 76 -2.30 4.20 1.51
CA CYS A 76 -1.32 3.11 1.41
C CYS A 76 -1.43 2.36 0.09
N SER A 77 -0.38 1.61 -0.23
CA SER A 77 -0.31 0.74 -1.40
C SER A 77 -0.06 -0.70 -0.99
N THR A 78 -0.69 -1.64 -1.67
CA THR A 78 -0.61 -3.06 -1.36
C THR A 78 -0.47 -3.90 -2.62
N ASN A 79 0.23 -5.02 -2.53
CA ASN A 79 0.27 -6.02 -3.61
C ASN A 79 -1.03 -6.80 -3.74
N ALA A 80 -1.91 -6.74 -2.73
CA ALA A 80 -3.14 -7.50 -2.63
C ALA A 80 -3.01 -9.04 -2.81
N TYR A 81 -1.79 -9.59 -2.73
CA TYR A 81 -1.52 -11.02 -2.64
C TYR A 81 -1.89 -11.49 -1.24
N PHE A 82 -3.19 -11.72 -1.05
CA PHE A 82 -3.81 -12.23 0.17
C PHE A 82 -4.75 -13.38 -0.14
N THR A 83 -4.87 -14.33 0.79
CA THR A 83 -5.97 -15.29 0.86
C THR A 83 -6.81 -15.04 2.13
N GLU A 84 -8.11 -15.40 2.07
CA GLU A 84 -9.26 -14.76 2.76
C GLU A 84 -9.41 -13.22 2.54
N LYS A 85 -8.97 -12.80 1.35
CA LYS A 85 -9.27 -11.64 0.46
C LYS A 85 -9.86 -10.29 0.92
N ALA A 86 -10.32 -10.08 2.14
CA ALA A 86 -10.81 -8.77 2.59
C ALA A 86 -10.56 -8.49 4.07
N LEU A 87 -10.02 -9.44 4.85
CA LEU A 87 -9.80 -9.24 6.29
C LEU A 87 -8.98 -7.96 6.56
N ARG A 88 -8.07 -7.65 5.63
CA ARG A 88 -7.16 -6.51 5.70
C ARG A 88 -7.79 -5.22 5.20
N ALA A 89 -8.62 -5.26 4.16
CA ALA A 89 -9.45 -4.12 3.75
C ALA A 89 -10.48 -3.76 4.83
N ARG A 90 -11.11 -4.77 5.45
CA ARG A 90 -11.95 -4.62 6.64
C ARG A 90 -11.15 -4.00 7.79
N TYR A 91 -9.90 -4.42 8.01
CA TYR A 91 -9.02 -3.77 8.99
C TYR A 91 -8.77 -2.30 8.65
N ILE A 92 -8.34 -1.97 7.43
CA ILE A 92 -8.08 -0.57 7.03
C ILE A 92 -9.37 0.24 7.20
N SER A 93 -10.51 -0.32 6.81
CA SER A 93 -11.82 0.31 6.97
C SER A 93 -12.21 0.54 8.44
N SER A 94 -11.71 -0.28 9.37
CA SER A 94 -11.89 -0.09 10.82
C SER A 94 -11.10 1.10 11.36
N ILE A 95 -10.03 1.52 10.67
CA ILE A 95 -9.34 2.78 10.95
C ILE A 95 -10.15 3.92 10.34
N SER A 96 -10.39 3.84 9.03
CA SER A 96 -11.26 4.75 8.29
C SER A 96 -11.57 4.18 6.90
N LYS A 97 -12.83 4.28 6.47
CA LYS A 97 -13.24 3.93 5.10
C LYS A 97 -12.67 4.88 4.04
N ASP A 98 -12.27 6.08 4.45
CA ASP A 98 -11.76 7.13 3.57
C ASP A 98 -10.26 7.04 3.30
N ILE A 99 -9.55 6.05 3.85
CA ILE A 99 -8.13 5.86 3.55
C ILE A 99 -8.00 5.44 2.07
N PRO A 100 -7.31 6.23 1.23
CA PRO A 100 -7.04 5.83 -0.14
C PRO A 100 -6.18 4.55 -0.18
N PHE A 101 -6.67 3.56 -0.91
CA PHE A 101 -6.07 2.23 -0.96
C PHE A 101 -5.69 1.87 -2.40
N GLN A 102 -4.39 1.85 -2.68
CA GLN A 102 -3.87 1.50 -4.00
C GLN A 102 -3.54 0.00 -4.05
N VAL A 103 -4.15 -0.70 -5.00
CA VAL A 103 -3.85 -2.10 -5.32
C VAL A 103 -2.84 -2.15 -6.46
N MET A 104 -1.67 -2.72 -6.21
CA MET A 104 -0.62 -2.92 -7.20
C MET A 104 -0.78 -4.30 -7.81
N ARG A 105 -1.25 -4.35 -9.06
CA ARG A 105 -1.21 -5.59 -9.84
C ARG A 105 0.25 -6.04 -10.00
N PHE A 106 0.51 -7.30 -9.70
CA PHE A 106 1.82 -7.88 -9.91
C PHE A 106 2.08 -8.03 -11.41
N ILE A 107 3.25 -7.56 -11.85
CA ILE A 107 3.77 -7.78 -13.19
C ILE A 107 5.11 -8.52 -12.99
N PRO A 108 5.25 -9.76 -13.48
CA PRO A 108 6.48 -10.49 -13.35
C PRO A 108 7.58 -9.83 -14.19
N PHE A 109 8.77 -9.69 -13.60
CA PHE A 109 9.99 -9.32 -14.33
C PHE A 109 11.12 -10.26 -13.89
N GLY A 110 12.14 -10.41 -14.74
CA GLY A 110 13.28 -11.30 -14.47
C GLY A 110 12.90 -12.77 -14.61
N GLU A 111 13.19 -13.58 -13.59
CA GLU A 111 12.97 -15.03 -13.59
C GLU A 111 11.56 -15.45 -13.13
N ALA A 112 10.72 -14.50 -12.72
CA ALA A 112 9.37 -14.80 -12.28
C ALA A 112 8.49 -15.34 -13.43
N SER A 113 7.77 -16.43 -13.19
CA SER A 113 6.86 -17.01 -14.19
C SER A 113 5.73 -16.04 -14.56
N ILE A 114 5.40 -15.98 -15.85
CA ILE A 114 4.28 -15.20 -16.38
C ILE A 114 2.93 -15.68 -15.82
N ASP A 115 2.82 -16.97 -15.47
CA ASP A 115 1.58 -17.56 -14.94
C ASP A 115 1.21 -17.01 -13.56
N LEU A 116 2.12 -16.30 -12.91
CA LEU A 116 1.86 -15.60 -11.66
C LEU A 116 1.21 -14.23 -11.88
N GLU A 117 1.21 -13.68 -13.09
CA GLU A 117 0.59 -12.38 -13.41
C GLU A 117 -0.94 -12.49 -13.33
N PRO A 118 -1.60 -11.77 -12.40
CA PRO A 118 -3.06 -11.69 -12.42
C PRO A 118 -3.50 -10.94 -13.67
N THR A 119 -4.57 -11.42 -14.29
CA THR A 119 -5.18 -10.69 -15.40
C THR A 119 -5.69 -9.32 -14.93
N ILE A 120 -5.83 -8.38 -15.86
CA ILE A 120 -6.45 -7.08 -15.58
C ILE A 120 -7.84 -7.31 -14.98
N LYS A 121 -8.66 -8.17 -15.61
CA LYS A 121 -10.02 -8.48 -15.15
C LYS A 121 -10.07 -9.03 -13.72
N GLU A 122 -9.19 -9.95 -13.35
CA GLU A 122 -9.13 -10.46 -11.97
C GLU A 122 -8.77 -9.36 -10.96
N SER A 123 -7.88 -8.46 -11.35
CA SER A 123 -7.45 -7.33 -10.52
C SER A 123 -8.56 -6.29 -10.35
N GLU A 124 -9.34 -6.05 -11.41
CA GLU A 124 -10.53 -5.20 -11.38
C GLU A 124 -11.63 -5.79 -10.50
N MET A 125 -11.88 -7.09 -10.61
CA MET A 125 -12.82 -7.81 -9.74
C MET A 125 -12.43 -7.69 -8.27
N LEU A 126 -11.14 -7.82 -7.96
CA LEU A 126 -10.63 -7.61 -6.60
C LEU A 126 -10.87 -6.17 -6.13
N CYS A 127 -10.59 -5.16 -6.95
CA CYS A 127 -10.86 -3.77 -6.58
C CYS A 127 -12.36 -3.53 -6.30
N ASN A 128 -13.24 -4.12 -7.09
CA ASN A 128 -14.69 -4.06 -6.86
C ASN A 128 -15.10 -4.71 -5.54
N GLU A 129 -14.51 -5.86 -5.19
CA GLU A 129 -14.74 -6.49 -3.90
C GLU A 129 -14.30 -5.59 -2.74
N LEU A 130 -13.12 -4.97 -2.85
CA LEU A 130 -12.55 -4.10 -1.82
C LEU A 130 -13.37 -2.82 -1.60
N ARG A 131 -14.04 -2.31 -2.64
CA ARG A 131 -14.93 -1.14 -2.56
C ARG A 131 -16.16 -1.37 -1.68
N ASN A 132 -16.49 -2.61 -1.32
CA ASN A 132 -17.51 -2.89 -0.30
C ASN A 132 -17.07 -2.46 1.11
N TYR A 133 -15.77 -2.21 1.32
CA TYR A 133 -15.19 -1.84 2.62
C TYR A 133 -14.58 -0.44 2.66
N LEU A 134 -14.06 0.03 1.53
CA LEU A 134 -13.31 1.29 1.42
C LEU A 134 -13.91 2.17 0.33
N ASN A 135 -13.94 3.49 0.57
CA ASN A 135 -14.54 4.45 -0.34
C ASN A 135 -13.63 4.74 -1.56
N TYR A 136 -12.31 4.66 -1.37
CA TYR A 136 -11.33 5.03 -2.38
C TYR A 136 -10.35 3.88 -2.64
N VAL A 137 -10.61 3.12 -3.71
CA VAL A 137 -9.76 1.99 -4.15
C VAL A 137 -9.30 2.21 -5.58
N TYR A 138 -7.98 2.20 -5.78
CA TYR A 138 -7.32 2.49 -7.07
C TYR A 138 -6.50 1.31 -7.54
N LEU A 139 -6.67 0.91 -8.80
CA LEU A 139 -5.86 -0.14 -9.42
C LEU A 139 -4.64 0.46 -10.12
N PHE A 140 -3.46 -0.07 -9.81
CA PHE A 140 -2.19 0.30 -10.42
C PHE A 140 -1.63 -0.86 -11.26
N ASN A 141 -0.62 -0.60 -12.10
CA ASN A 141 0.04 -1.59 -12.97
C ASN A 141 -0.91 -2.30 -13.96
N SER A 142 -1.98 -1.64 -14.41
CA SER A 142 -2.99 -2.27 -15.28
C SER A 142 -3.26 -1.42 -16.53
N PRO A 143 -2.28 -1.24 -17.43
CA PRO A 143 -2.50 -0.51 -18.67
C PRO A 143 -3.64 -1.18 -19.47
N GLY A 144 -4.65 -0.41 -19.87
CA GLY A 144 -5.85 -0.92 -20.55
C GLY A 144 -7.04 -1.28 -19.65
N THR A 145 -6.93 -1.08 -18.33
CA THR A 145 -8.11 -1.11 -17.45
C THR A 145 -9.06 0.04 -17.76
N GLU A 146 -10.37 -0.22 -17.68
CA GLU A 146 -11.40 0.82 -17.82
C GLU A 146 -11.27 1.89 -16.71
N TYR A 147 -10.65 1.57 -15.56
CA TYR A 147 -10.40 2.52 -14.48
C TYR A 147 -9.33 3.59 -14.77
N LEU A 148 -8.52 3.39 -15.82
CA LEU A 148 -7.48 4.34 -16.23
C LEU A 148 -7.83 5.03 -17.56
N MET A 149 -9.00 4.72 -18.14
CA MET A 149 -9.53 5.45 -19.28
C MET A 149 -10.08 6.79 -18.81
N TRP A 150 -9.20 7.78 -18.66
CA TRP A 150 -9.56 9.19 -18.61
C TRP A 150 -9.71 9.73 -20.04
N ILE A 151 -10.67 9.19 -20.80
CA ILE A 151 -11.23 9.79 -22.03
C ILE A 151 -12.67 9.32 -22.17
#